data_AF-A0AAE0IGQ6-F1
#
_entry.id   AF-A0AAE0IGQ6-F1
#
_cell.length_a   1.000
_cell.length_b   1.000
_cell.length_c   1.000
_cell.angle_alpha   90.00
_cell.angle_beta   90.00
_cell.angle_gamma   90.00
#
_symmetry.space_group_name_H-M   'P 1'
#
loop_
_entity.id
_entity.type
_entity.pdbx_description
1 polymer ?
#
loop_
_entity_poly.entity_id
_entity_poly.type
_entity_poly.pdbx_seq_one_letter_code
_entity_poly.pdbx_strand_id
1 'polypeptide(L)'
;IGKLGTTAQTIDISKTKKTSPNRPYLLLNSKNQRVDIPLPKVDYNAAKSLEEKKIKKGTNFCNKYHLTATCTQEHCKYTHGPRLVGPELLALKHKTRGLQC
;
A
#
# COMPACT_ATOMS: atom_id res chain seq x y z
N ILE A 1 -11.14 49.44 29.41
CA ILE A 1 -11.51 48.09 29.89
C ILE A 1 -12.56 47.58 28.89
N GLY A 2 -12.43 46.54 28.05
CA GLY A 2 -11.41 45.55 27.75
C GLY A 2 -11.65 44.99 26.31
N LYS A 3 -10.65 44.32 25.72
CA LYS A 3 -10.65 43.83 24.32
C LYS A 3 -11.55 42.59 24.16
N LEU A 4 -12.35 42.59 23.09
CA LEU A 4 -13.19 41.48 22.64
C LEU A 4 -12.31 40.29 22.21
N GLY A 5 -12.62 39.11 22.75
CA GLY A 5 -11.88 37.87 22.53
C GLY A 5 -12.16 37.25 21.17
N THR A 6 -11.09 37.05 20.39
CA THR A 6 -11.11 36.32 19.13
C THR A 6 -11.17 34.81 19.40
N THR A 7 -12.27 34.16 19.05
CA THR A 7 -12.38 32.70 19.09
C THR A 7 -11.50 32.07 18.01
N ALA A 8 -10.46 31.34 18.42
CA ALA A 8 -9.60 30.59 17.51
C ALA A 8 -10.39 29.43 16.88
N GLN A 9 -10.45 29.38 15.54
CA GLN A 9 -11.02 28.25 14.83
C GLN A 9 -9.99 27.12 14.77
N THR A 10 -10.29 26.01 15.46
CA THR A 10 -9.50 24.77 15.36
C THR A 10 -9.84 24.07 14.04
N ILE A 11 -8.90 24.09 13.10
CA ILE A 11 -9.02 23.35 11.84
C ILE A 11 -8.50 21.93 12.09
N ASP A 12 -9.40 20.94 12.14
CA ASP A 12 -9.04 19.54 12.17
C ASP A 12 -8.63 19.07 10.76
N ILE A 13 -7.33 18.79 10.57
CA ILE A 13 -6.74 18.35 9.29
C ILE A 13 -6.67 16.81 9.23
N SER A 14 -7.44 16.12 10.06
CA SER A 14 -7.54 14.67 10.05
C SER A 14 -7.98 14.19 8.67
N LYS A 15 -7.01 13.67 7.89
CA LYS A 15 -7.23 13.16 6.53
C LYS A 15 -8.33 12.11 6.57
N THR A 16 -9.53 12.45 6.10
CA THR A 16 -10.57 11.48 5.81
C THR A 16 -9.98 10.45 4.85
N LYS A 17 -9.72 9.25 5.37
CA LYS A 17 -9.08 8.15 4.64
C LYS A 17 -9.96 7.83 3.44
N LYS A 18 -9.57 8.28 2.25
CA LYS A 18 -10.25 7.93 1.00
C LYS A 18 -10.17 6.42 0.85
N THR A 19 -11.24 5.73 1.25
CA THR A 19 -11.42 4.31 0.97
C THR A 19 -11.45 4.16 -0.54
N SER A 20 -10.67 3.21 -1.07
CA SER A 20 -10.76 2.88 -2.49
C SER A 20 -12.21 2.50 -2.80
N PRO A 21 -12.85 3.11 -3.82
CA PRO A 21 -14.23 2.79 -4.14
C PRO A 21 -14.32 1.30 -4.48
N ASN A 22 -15.16 0.57 -3.75
CA ASN A 22 -15.50 -0.81 -4.07
C ASN A 22 -16.37 -0.77 -5.33
N ARG A 23 -15.74 -0.85 -6.51
CA ARG A 23 -16.45 -0.81 -7.79
C ARG A 23 -16.82 -2.26 -8.16
N PRO A 24 -18.11 -2.54 -8.47
CA PRO A 24 -18.55 -3.87 -8.86
C PRO A 24 -18.16 -4.26 -10.30
N TYR A 25 -17.40 -3.41 -11.01
CA TYR A 25 -17.06 -3.58 -12.42
C TYR A 25 -15.56 -3.38 -12.68
N LEU A 26 -15.02 -4.12 -13.66
CA LEU A 26 -13.64 -4.03 -14.10
C LEU A 26 -13.52 -3.04 -15.25
N LEU A 27 -12.64 -2.05 -15.11
CA LEU A 27 -12.31 -1.13 -16.20
C LEU A 27 -11.27 -1.79 -17.12
N LEU A 28 -11.58 -1.86 -18.41
CA LEU A 28 -10.70 -2.37 -19.46
C LEU A 28 -10.44 -1.27 -20.49
N ASN A 29 -9.24 -1.22 -21.05
CA ASN A 29 -8.94 -0.37 -22.20
C ASN A 29 -9.39 -1.04 -23.52
N SER A 30 -9.23 -0.35 -24.65
CA SER A 30 -9.59 -0.89 -25.98
C SER A 30 -8.82 -2.16 -26.38
N LYS A 31 -7.73 -2.47 -25.69
CA LYS A 31 -6.93 -3.70 -25.85
C LYS A 31 -7.26 -4.77 -24.82
N ASN A 32 -8.40 -4.65 -24.13
CA ASN A 32 -8.84 -5.55 -23.06
C ASN A 32 -7.86 -5.65 -21.87
N GLN A 33 -7.05 -4.62 -21.61
CA GLN A 33 -6.13 -4.58 -20.47
C GLN A 33 -6.78 -3.89 -19.27
N ARG A 34 -6.51 -4.41 -18.07
CA ARG A 34 -7.02 -3.87 -16.81
C ARG A 34 -6.51 -2.45 -16.54
N VAL A 35 -7.43 -1.51 -16.38
CA VAL A 35 -7.14 -0.10 -16.04
C VAL A 35 -7.26 0.09 -14.54
N ASP A 36 -6.11 0.14 -13.88
CA ASP A 36 -6.02 0.36 -12.44
C ASP A 36 -5.98 1.85 -12.06
N ILE A 37 -6.60 2.16 -10.92
CA ILE A 37 -6.37 3.45 -10.25
C ILE A 37 -4.88 3.55 -9.87
N PRO A 38 -4.19 4.67 -10.17
CA PRO A 38 -2.80 4.84 -9.78
C PRO A 38 -2.64 4.71 -8.26
N LEU A 39 -1.62 3.96 -7.84
CA LEU A 39 -1.26 3.90 -6.42
C LEU A 39 -0.64 5.24 -5.98
N PRO A 40 -0.78 5.62 -4.70
CA PRO A 40 -0.02 6.72 -4.12
C PRO A 40 1.49 6.52 -4.36
N LYS A 41 2.24 7.62 -4.50
CA LYS A 41 3.69 7.57 -4.63
C LYS A 41 4.31 6.88 -3.42
N VAL A 42 5.29 6.02 -3.66
CA VAL A 42 6.04 5.32 -2.63
C VAL A 42 7.13 6.24 -2.08
N ASP A 43 7.31 6.23 -0.76
CA ASP A 43 8.47 6.84 -0.12
C ASP A 43 9.73 6.02 -0.45
N TYR A 44 10.77 6.70 -0.94
CA TYR A 44 12.06 6.11 -1.25
C TYR A 44 12.64 5.31 -0.08
N ASN A 45 12.53 5.84 1.15
CA ASN A 45 13.06 5.18 2.34
C ASN A 45 12.33 3.87 2.64
N ALA A 46 11.02 3.81 2.39
CA ALA A 46 10.24 2.60 2.57
C ALA A 46 10.54 1.54 1.51
N ALA A 47 10.74 1.96 0.25
CA ALA A 47 11.17 1.06 -0.82
C ALA A 47 12.56 0.46 -0.53
N LYS A 48 13.49 1.30 -0.05
CA LYS A 48 14.84 0.88 0.35
C LYS A 48 14.81 -0.07 1.54
N SER A 49 14.05 0.26 2.60
CA SER A 49 13.91 -0.60 3.76
C SER A 49 13.33 -1.97 3.40
N LEU A 50 12.32 -2.02 2.52
CA LEU A 50 11.76 -3.28 2.03
C LEU A 50 12.83 -4.11 1.30
N GLU A 51 13.67 -3.50 0.48
CA GLU A 51 14.77 -4.20 -0.22
C GLU A 51 15.84 -4.71 0.75
N GLU A 52 16.25 -3.91 1.73
CA GLU A 52 17.18 -4.32 2.77
C GLU A 52 16.64 -5.51 3.58
N LYS A 53 15.35 -5.51 3.92
CA LYS A 53 14.74 -6.64 4.62
C LYS A 53 14.69 -7.90 3.76
N LYS A 54 14.42 -7.76 2.46
CA LYS A 54 14.48 -8.88 1.49
C LYS A 54 15.89 -9.48 1.45
N ILE A 55 16.92 -8.64 1.34
CA ILE A 55 18.32 -9.09 1.31
C ILE A 55 18.67 -9.81 2.62
N LYS A 56 18.33 -9.24 3.78
CA LYS A 56 18.57 -9.86 5.09
C LYS A 56 17.87 -11.21 5.26
N LYS A 57 16.70 -11.40 4.66
CA LYS A 57 15.96 -12.67 4.67
C LYS A 57 16.41 -13.65 3.59
N GLY A 58 17.21 -13.21 2.62
CA GLY A 58 17.67 -14.02 1.49
C GLY A 58 16.55 -14.44 0.52
N THR A 59 15.31 -13.99 0.72
CA THR A 59 14.16 -14.39 -0.10
C THR A 59 13.17 -13.22 -0.27
N ASN A 60 12.37 -13.26 -1.33
CA ASN A 60 11.32 -12.27 -1.57
C ASN A 60 10.16 -12.42 -0.57
N PHE A 61 9.42 -11.34 -0.34
CA PHE A 61 8.20 -11.35 0.45
C PHE A 61 7.03 -11.97 -0.32
N CYS A 62 6.22 -12.77 0.35
CA CYS A 62 5.07 -13.42 -0.28
C CYS A 62 3.94 -12.42 -0.57
N ASN A 63 3.60 -12.23 -1.84
CA ASN A 63 2.51 -11.34 -2.24
C ASN A 63 1.15 -11.78 -1.67
N LYS A 64 0.82 -13.08 -1.72
CA LYS A 64 -0.45 -13.60 -1.19
C LYS A 64 -0.55 -13.34 0.32
N TYR A 65 0.46 -13.77 1.06
CA TYR A 65 0.49 -13.54 2.50
C TYR A 65 0.36 -12.05 2.83
N HIS A 66 1.23 -11.18 2.29
CA HIS A 66 1.28 -9.78 2.69
C HIS A 66 0.13 -8.91 2.12
N LEU A 67 -0.39 -9.19 0.92
CA LEU A 67 -1.42 -8.37 0.27
C LEU A 67 -2.86 -8.86 0.49
N THR A 68 -3.10 -10.18 0.49
CA THR A 68 -4.45 -10.77 0.58
C THR A 68 -4.75 -11.38 1.95
N ALA A 69 -3.87 -11.16 2.93
CA ALA A 69 -3.96 -11.69 4.28
C ALA A 69 -3.81 -13.22 4.41
N THR A 70 -3.88 -13.98 3.33
CA THR A 70 -3.86 -15.45 3.36
C THR A 70 -2.86 -15.99 2.35
N CYS A 71 -2.14 -17.04 2.73
CA CYS A 71 -1.33 -17.85 1.82
C CYS A 71 -1.63 -19.31 2.13
N THR A 72 -2.10 -20.06 1.13
CA THR A 72 -2.54 -21.46 1.27
C THR A 72 -1.41 -22.46 0.98
N GLN A 73 -0.20 -21.99 0.67
CA GLN A 73 0.93 -22.88 0.42
C GLN A 73 1.60 -23.29 1.73
N GLU A 74 1.61 -24.59 2.01
CA GLU A 74 2.22 -25.17 3.23
C GLU A 74 3.73 -24.87 3.32
N HIS A 75 4.44 -25.01 2.20
CA HIS A 75 5.86 -24.69 2.08
C HIS A 75 6.09 -23.53 1.13
N CYS A 76 5.65 -22.33 1.53
CA CYS A 76 5.88 -21.15 0.71
C CYS A 76 7.37 -20.80 0.63
N LYS A 77 7.90 -20.69 -0.59
CA LYS A 77 9.29 -20.30 -0.86
C LYS A 77 9.60 -18.84 -0.51
N TYR A 78 8.55 -18.06 -0.27
CA TYR A 78 8.64 -16.62 0.02
C TYR A 78 8.46 -16.39 1.51
N THR A 79 9.09 -15.32 2.02
CA THR A 79 9.05 -15.00 3.44
C THR A 79 7.61 -14.70 3.89
N HIS A 80 7.14 -15.45 4.89
CA HIS A 80 5.99 -15.14 5.74
C HIS A 80 6.53 -14.66 7.09
N GLY A 81 6.59 -13.35 7.29
CA GLY A 81 7.10 -12.75 8.51
C GLY A 81 6.09 -11.80 9.15
N PRO A 82 6.54 -10.88 10.02
CA PRO A 82 5.72 -9.78 10.48
C PRO A 82 5.04 -9.06 9.32
N ARG A 83 3.81 -8.62 9.51
CA ARG A 83 3.06 -7.94 8.47
C ARG A 83 3.73 -6.65 8.06
N LEU A 84 4.04 -6.54 6.77
CA LEU A 84 4.34 -5.26 6.14
C LEU A 84 3.11 -4.37 6.30
N VAL A 85 3.34 -3.16 6.81
CA VAL A 85 2.29 -2.17 7.07
C VAL A 85 2.65 -0.85 6.40
N GLY A 86 1.62 -0.04 6.14
CA GLY A 86 1.77 1.32 5.64
C GLY A 86 2.65 1.43 4.39
N PRO A 87 3.80 2.14 4.47
CA PRO A 87 4.58 2.50 3.29
C PRO A 87 5.36 1.32 2.69
N GLU A 88 5.77 0.33 3.49
CA GLU A 88 6.43 -0.88 2.98
C GLU A 88 5.44 -1.79 2.23
N LEU A 89 4.22 -1.89 2.74
CA LEU A 89 3.14 -2.60 2.05
C LEU A 89 2.80 -1.92 0.72
N LEU A 90 2.80 -0.59 0.70
CA LEU A 90 2.62 0.18 -0.53
C LEU A 90 3.77 -0.08 -1.52
N ALA A 91 5.02 -0.10 -1.06
CA ALA A 91 6.17 -0.44 -1.89
C ALA A 91 6.04 -1.86 -2.48
N LEU A 92 5.57 -2.84 -1.69
CA LEU A 92 5.29 -4.18 -2.18
C LEU A 92 4.20 -4.16 -3.26
N LYS A 93 3.09 -3.44 -3.05
CA LYS A 93 2.00 -3.31 -4.06
C LYS A 93 2.50 -2.76 -5.39
N HIS A 94 3.38 -1.75 -5.36
CA HIS A 94 4.01 -1.21 -6.57
C HIS A 94 4.85 -2.25 -7.29
N LYS A 95 5.70 -2.99 -6.56
CA LYS A 95 6.49 -4.10 -7.14
C LYS A 95 5.58 -5.17 -7.76
N THR A 96 4.51 -5.57 -7.07
CA THR A 96 3.57 -6.59 -7.55
C THR A 96 2.83 -6.17 -8.83
N ARG A 97 2.46 -4.88 -8.96
CA ARG A 97 1.78 -4.39 -10.18
C ARG A 97 2.66 -4.35 -11.43
N GLY A 98 3.98 -4.36 -11.27
CA GLY A 98 4.93 -4.44 -12.38
C GLY A 98 5.20 -5.86 -12.87
N LEU A 99 4.69 -6.89 -12.19
CA LEU A 99 4.82 -8.27 -12.64
C LEU A 99 3.85 -8.54 -13.80
N GLN A 100 4.31 -9.28 -14.80
CA GLN A 100 3.46 -9.75 -15.89
C GLN A 100 2.38 -10.68 -15.32
N CYS A 101 1.18 -10.57 -15.88
CA CYS A 101 0.03 -11.39 -15.51
C CYS A 101 0.13 -12.80 -16.11
#